data_AF-A0A9C7Q1S1-F1
#
_entry.id   AF-A0A9C7Q1S1-F1
#
_cell.length_a   1.000
_cell.length_b   1.000
_cell.length_c   1.000
_cell.angle_alpha   90.00
_cell.angle_beta   90.00
_cell.angle_gamma   90.00
#
_symmetry.space_group_name_H-M   'P 1'
#
loop_
_entity.id
_entity.type
_entity.pdbx_description
1 polymer ?
#
loop_
_entity_poly.entity_id
_entity_poly.type
_entity_poly.pdbx_seq_one_letter_code
_entity_poly.pdbx_strand_id
1 'polypeptide(L)'
;MSDLPVIKQRLDESLNNLEKLEKEVVQVETKYNDNTSFSCDTKKKEWQQTLSQQCKCLEEYLLQVALQVDGLEVSRESAAKAFREKRQEQAKEITQLLSRRKKTHEKVHQLLQRLDTVVAHLSSE
;
A
#
# COMPACT_ATOMS: atom_id res chain seq x y z
N MET A 1 3.94 -12.76 26.88
CA MET A 1 4.48 -11.41 26.58
C MET A 1 3.50 -10.74 25.62
N SER A 2 3.36 -9.42 25.63
CA SER A 2 2.43 -8.71 24.73
C SER A 2 3.07 -8.60 23.35
N ASP A 3 2.40 -9.06 22.28
CA ASP A 3 2.90 -8.98 20.89
C ASP A 3 2.73 -7.58 20.28
N LEU A 4 2.13 -6.64 21.02
CA LEU A 4 1.86 -5.27 20.57
C LEU A 4 3.11 -4.50 20.08
N PRO A 5 4.29 -4.60 20.71
CA PRO A 5 5.49 -3.92 20.21
C PRO A 5 5.95 -4.47 18.85
N VAL A 6 5.85 -5.78 18.64
CA VAL A 6 6.21 -6.43 17.36
C VAL A 6 5.24 -6.01 16.26
N ILE A 7 3.94 -6.01 16.57
CA ILE A 7 2.90 -5.54 15.66
C ILE A 7 3.12 -4.07 15.28
N LYS A 8 3.41 -3.21 16.27
CA LYS A 8 3.71 -1.80 16.05
C LYS A 8 4.89 -1.63 15.09
N GLN A 9 5.98 -2.33 15.33
CA GLN A 9 7.16 -2.30 14.46
C GLN A 9 6.80 -2.71 13.02
N ARG A 10 6.06 -3.81 12.84
CA ARG A 10 5.64 -4.27 11.50
C ARG A 10 4.73 -3.28 10.77
N LEU A 11 3.82 -2.60 11.48
CA LEU A 11 3.00 -1.55 10.89
C LEU A 11 3.85 -0.35 10.45
N ASP A 12 4.82 0.04 11.28
CA ASP A 12 5.70 1.17 10.98
C ASP A 12 6.61 0.83 9.76
N GLU A 13 7.12 -0.40 9.67
CA GLU A 13 7.84 -0.91 8.49
C GLU A 13 6.95 -0.91 7.23
N SER A 14 5.70 -1.38 7.36
CA SER A 14 4.74 -1.41 6.25
C SER A 14 4.43 -0.01 5.72
N LEU A 15 4.25 0.97 6.61
CA LEU A 15 4.03 2.37 6.24
C LEU A 15 5.24 2.97 5.52
N ASN A 16 6.45 2.73 6.02
CA ASN A 16 7.68 3.19 5.38
C ASN A 16 7.86 2.57 3.97
N ASN A 17 7.49 1.30 3.80
CA ASN A 17 7.50 0.66 2.49
C ASN A 17 6.48 1.28 1.54
N LEU A 18 5.28 1.61 2.02
CA LEU A 18 4.27 2.29 1.20
C LEU A 18 4.69 3.68 0.76
N GLU A 19 5.45 4.42 1.57
CA GLU A 19 6.01 5.71 1.14
C GLU A 19 7.02 5.57 0.00
N LYS A 20 7.79 4.47 -0.03
CA LYS A 20 8.70 4.18 -1.16
C LYS A 20 7.91 3.79 -2.41
N LEU A 21 6.96 2.88 -2.26
CA LEU A 21 6.08 2.45 -3.37
C LEU A 21 5.29 3.63 -3.95
N GLU A 22 4.81 4.56 -3.11
CA GLU A 22 4.13 5.77 -3.58
C GLU A 22 5.03 6.62 -4.50
N LYS A 23 6.31 6.77 -4.17
CA LYS A 23 7.26 7.49 -5.04
C LYS A 23 7.46 6.77 -6.37
N GLU A 24 7.48 5.45 -6.37
CA GLU A 24 7.58 4.65 -7.59
C GLU A 24 6.31 4.76 -8.45
N VAL A 25 5.12 4.75 -7.84
CA VAL A 25 3.85 5.02 -8.52
C VAL A 25 3.85 6.41 -9.17
N VAL A 26 4.30 7.45 -8.44
CA VAL A 26 4.43 8.80 -9.00
C VAL A 26 5.39 8.81 -10.20
N GLN A 27 6.52 8.10 -10.13
CA GLN A 27 7.44 8.02 -11.26
C GLN A 27 6.82 7.35 -12.49
N VAL A 28 6.02 6.29 -12.28
CA VAL A 28 5.27 5.62 -13.35
C VAL A 28 4.27 6.57 -13.99
N GLU A 29 3.50 7.32 -13.18
CA GLU A 29 2.55 8.33 -13.65
C GLU A 29 3.24 9.46 -14.44
N THR A 30 4.37 9.97 -13.95
CA THR A 30 5.15 11.00 -14.66
C THR A 30 5.67 10.47 -15.99
N LYS A 31 6.25 9.26 -16.00
CA LYS A 31 6.71 8.62 -17.24
C LYS A 31 5.57 8.43 -18.24
N TYR A 32 4.38 8.03 -17.76
CA TYR A 32 3.18 7.94 -18.58
C TYR A 32 2.86 9.27 -19.25
N ASN A 33 2.74 10.33 -18.46
CA ASN A 33 2.37 11.66 -18.96
C ASN A 33 3.40 12.22 -19.95
N ASP A 34 4.70 12.09 -19.67
CA ASP A 34 5.78 12.68 -20.47
C ASP A 34 5.94 12.00 -21.84
N ASN A 35 5.60 10.71 -21.96
CA ASN A 35 5.90 9.88 -23.13
C ASN A 35 4.70 9.65 -24.06
N THR A 36 3.59 10.37 -23.86
CA THR A 36 2.42 10.34 -24.76
C THR A 36 2.71 10.91 -26.16
N SER A 37 3.91 11.43 -26.43
CA SER A 37 4.28 12.11 -27.68
C SER A 37 5.15 11.31 -28.66
N PHE A 38 5.28 9.99 -28.51
CA PHE A 38 6.11 9.20 -29.42
C PHE A 38 5.62 9.25 -30.87
N SER A 39 6.52 9.59 -31.80
CA SER A 39 6.26 9.60 -33.26
C SER A 39 6.52 8.24 -33.93
N CYS A 40 6.95 7.22 -33.19
CA CYS A 40 7.34 5.90 -33.71
C CYS A 40 6.64 4.77 -32.94
N ASP A 41 5.84 3.97 -33.66
CA ASP A 41 4.98 2.92 -33.08
C ASP A 41 5.75 1.82 -32.35
N THR A 42 6.94 1.44 -32.82
CA THR A 42 7.76 0.41 -32.18
C THR A 42 8.25 0.86 -30.80
N LYS A 43 8.71 2.12 -30.70
CA LYS A 43 9.17 2.71 -29.43
C LYS A 43 8.01 2.90 -28.46
N LYS A 44 6.83 3.28 -28.97
CA LYS A 44 5.60 3.37 -28.18
C LYS A 44 5.25 2.02 -27.55
N LYS A 45 5.27 0.93 -28.33
CA LYS A 45 4.96 -0.43 -27.83
C LYS A 45 5.96 -0.96 -26.80
N GLU A 46 7.27 -0.82 -27.04
CA GLU A 46 8.31 -1.24 -26.09
C GLU A 46 8.20 -0.49 -24.76
N TRP A 47 7.91 0.81 -24.84
CA TRP A 47 7.68 1.64 -23.67
C TRP A 47 6.40 1.24 -22.91
N GLN A 48 5.27 1.07 -23.61
CA GLN A 48 4.01 0.60 -23.01
C GLN A 48 4.19 -0.75 -22.30
N GLN A 49 4.94 -1.68 -22.91
CA GLN A 49 5.26 -2.98 -22.31
C GLN A 49 6.11 -2.84 -21.05
N THR A 50 7.14 -1.98 -21.08
CA THR A 50 8.00 -1.73 -19.92
C THR A 50 7.20 -1.12 -18.76
N LEU A 51 6.35 -0.13 -19.06
CA LEU A 51 5.53 0.53 -18.04
C LEU A 51 4.47 -0.41 -17.46
N SER A 52 3.83 -1.22 -18.30
CA SER A 52 2.90 -2.27 -17.86
C SER A 52 3.56 -3.28 -16.93
N GLN A 53 4.80 -3.68 -17.20
CA GLN A 53 5.54 -4.57 -16.31
C GLN A 53 5.86 -3.89 -14.97
N GLN A 54 6.21 -2.60 -14.97
CA GLN A 54 6.44 -1.84 -13.74
C GLN A 54 5.16 -1.73 -12.90
N CYS A 55 4.01 -1.45 -13.53
CA CYS A 55 2.71 -1.43 -12.84
C CYS A 55 2.40 -2.77 -12.17
N LYS A 56 2.60 -3.90 -12.87
CA LYS A 56 2.37 -5.24 -12.30
C LYS A 56 3.25 -5.51 -11.09
N CYS A 57 4.55 -5.20 -11.17
CA CYS A 57 5.45 -5.39 -10.04
C CYS A 57 5.01 -4.56 -8.82
N LEU A 58 4.59 -3.30 -9.03
CA LEU A 58 4.10 -2.45 -7.95
C LEU A 58 2.79 -2.96 -7.35
N GLU A 59 1.87 -3.46 -8.19
CA GLU A 59 0.62 -4.08 -7.75
C GLU A 59 0.89 -5.30 -6.85
N GLU A 60 1.78 -6.20 -7.26
CA GLU A 60 2.18 -7.37 -6.47
C GLU A 60 2.76 -6.95 -5.10
N TYR A 61 3.64 -5.95 -5.06
CA TYR A 61 4.18 -5.44 -3.80
C TYR A 61 3.11 -4.81 -2.90
N LEU A 62 2.17 -4.04 -3.47
CA LEU A 62 1.07 -3.44 -2.71
C LEU A 62 0.15 -4.51 -2.12
N LEU A 63 -0.15 -5.57 -2.88
CA LEU A 63 -0.91 -6.73 -2.40
C LEU A 63 -0.17 -7.48 -1.29
N GLN A 64 1.15 -7.65 -1.43
CA GLN A 64 1.97 -8.27 -0.39
C GLN A 64 1.91 -7.47 0.91
N VAL A 65 2.01 -6.13 0.84
CA VAL A 65 1.86 -5.26 2.01
C VAL A 65 0.47 -5.39 2.62
N ALA A 66 -0.59 -5.45 1.79
CA ALA A 66 -1.96 -5.65 2.28
C ALA A 66 -2.09 -6.94 3.10
N LEU A 67 -1.58 -8.06 2.57
CA LEU A 67 -1.61 -9.35 3.24
C LEU A 67 -0.81 -9.37 4.54
N GLN A 68 0.37 -8.74 4.55
CA GLN A 68 1.19 -8.60 5.75
C GLN A 68 0.47 -7.85 6.86
N VAL A 69 -0.20 -6.75 6.50
CA VAL A 69 -0.96 -5.90 7.43
C VAL A 69 -2.22 -6.61 7.91
N ASP A 70 -2.87 -7.40 7.05
CA ASP A 70 -4.04 -8.21 7.42
C ASP A 70 -3.71 -9.33 8.39
N GLY A 71 -2.54 -9.94 8.24
CA GLY A 71 -2.01 -10.96 9.14
C GLY A 71 -1.62 -10.45 10.54
N LEU A 72 -1.72 -9.14 10.80
CA LEU A 72 -1.49 -8.59 12.13
C LEU A 72 -2.75 -8.74 12.99
N GLU A 73 -2.68 -9.64 13.98
CA GLU A 73 -3.76 -9.92 14.94
C GLU A 73 -3.94 -8.78 15.96
N VAL A 74 -4.49 -7.66 15.50
CA VAL A 74 -4.99 -6.57 16.34
C VAL A 74 -6.49 -6.52 16.18
N SER A 75 -7.23 -6.78 17.26
CA SER A 75 -8.70 -6.80 17.22
C SER A 75 -9.33 -5.78 18.17
N ARG A 76 -10.55 -5.34 17.82
CA ARG A 76 -11.38 -4.49 18.69
C ARG A 76 -11.75 -5.20 19.99
N GLU A 77 -11.87 -6.53 19.96
CA GLU A 77 -12.15 -7.35 21.14
C GLU A 77 -11.00 -7.31 22.14
N SER A 78 -9.75 -7.34 21.66
CA SER A 78 -8.55 -7.18 22.49
C SER A 78 -8.53 -5.81 23.17
N ALA A 79 -8.93 -4.75 22.47
CA ALA A 79 -9.06 -3.41 23.04
C ALA A 79 -10.16 -3.36 24.11
N ALA A 80 -11.34 -3.90 23.82
CA ALA A 80 -12.48 -3.93 24.74
C ALA A 80 -12.16 -4.76 25.99
N LYS A 81 -11.43 -5.88 25.84
CA LYS A 81 -10.93 -6.69 26.97
C LYS A 81 -9.96 -5.89 27.84
N ALA A 82 -8.96 -5.25 27.26
CA ALA A 82 -8.02 -4.41 28.00
C ALA A 82 -8.73 -3.28 28.76
N PHE A 83 -9.75 -2.66 28.14
CA PHE A 83 -10.56 -1.64 28.79
C PHE A 83 -11.35 -2.18 29.99
N ARG A 84 -12.04 -3.34 29.84
CA ARG A 84 -12.77 -3.99 30.93
C ARG A 84 -11.89 -4.39 32.10
N GLU A 85 -10.64 -4.78 31.82
CA GLU A 85 -9.64 -5.14 32.83
C GLU A 85 -8.91 -3.92 33.42
N LYS A 86 -9.41 -2.69 33.18
CA LYS A 86 -8.83 -1.42 33.64
C LYS A 86 -7.38 -1.19 33.17
N ARG A 87 -6.93 -1.90 32.12
CA ARG A 87 -5.64 -1.71 31.45
C ARG A 87 -5.75 -0.59 30.39
N GLN A 88 -5.99 0.63 30.85
CA GLN A 88 -6.31 1.77 29.98
C GLN A 88 -5.21 2.06 28.94
N GLU A 89 -3.93 2.00 29.34
CA GLU A 89 -2.83 2.30 28.42
C GLU A 89 -2.73 1.27 27.30
N GLN A 90 -2.92 -0.01 27.63
CA GLN A 90 -2.97 -1.08 26.64
C GLN A 90 -4.18 -0.96 25.70
N ALA A 91 -5.35 -0.56 26.22
CA ALA A 91 -6.52 -0.33 25.38
C ALA A 91 -6.32 0.83 24.39
N LYS A 92 -5.63 1.91 24.83
CA LYS A 92 -5.23 3.02 23.95
C LYS A 92 -4.26 2.56 22.87
N GLU A 93 -3.24 1.80 23.25
CA GLU A 93 -2.25 1.27 22.32
C GLU A 93 -2.91 0.40 21.23
N ILE A 94 -3.77 -0.55 21.60
CA ILE A 94 -4.50 -1.38 20.64
C ILE A 94 -5.37 -0.53 19.70
N THR A 95 -6.04 0.49 20.23
CA THR A 95 -6.88 1.40 19.43
C THR A 95 -6.05 2.20 18.42
N GLN A 96 -4.87 2.67 18.82
CA GLN A 96 -3.93 3.34 17.93
C GLN A 96 -3.43 2.40 16.82
N LEU A 97 -3.11 1.15 17.15
CA LEU A 97 -2.69 0.14 16.18
C LEU A 97 -3.79 -0.19 15.17
N LEU A 98 -5.04 -0.30 15.62
CA LEU A 98 -6.21 -0.48 14.73
C LEU A 98 -6.38 0.70 13.76
N SER A 99 -6.23 1.93 14.27
CA SER A 99 -6.31 3.15 13.45
C SER A 99 -5.18 3.20 12.41
N ARG A 100 -3.95 2.85 12.81
CA ARG A 100 -2.81 2.75 11.89
C ARG A 100 -3.05 1.70 10.82
N ARG A 101 -3.45 0.48 11.20
CA ARG A 101 -3.79 -0.59 10.26
C ARG A 101 -4.81 -0.11 9.22
N LYS A 102 -5.87 0.56 9.65
CA LYS A 102 -6.89 1.13 8.74
C LYS A 102 -6.26 2.11 7.73
N LYS A 103 -5.45 3.06 8.21
CA LYS A 103 -4.77 4.03 7.33
C LYS A 103 -3.82 3.36 6.34
N THR A 104 -3.11 2.31 6.76
CA THR A 104 -2.24 1.54 5.89
C THR A 104 -3.04 0.88 4.76
N HIS A 105 -4.18 0.25 5.05
CA HIS A 105 -5.06 -0.31 4.01
C HIS A 105 -5.63 0.77 3.08
N GLU A 106 -6.10 1.90 3.63
CA GLU A 106 -6.59 3.02 2.84
C GLU A 106 -5.52 3.51 1.85
N LYS A 107 -4.27 3.63 2.30
CA LYS A 107 -3.15 4.03 1.45
C LYS A 107 -2.82 2.98 0.38
N VAL A 108 -2.78 1.69 0.73
CA VAL A 108 -2.61 0.61 -0.25
C VAL A 108 -3.67 0.70 -1.34
N HIS A 109 -4.95 0.84 -0.94
CA HIS A 109 -6.06 0.91 -1.88
C HIS A 109 -5.95 2.12 -2.82
N GLN A 110 -5.58 3.30 -2.29
CA GLN A 110 -5.35 4.50 -3.10
C GLN A 110 -4.24 4.31 -4.13
N LEU A 111 -3.13 3.67 -3.75
CA LEU A 111 -2.01 3.41 -4.67
C LEU A 111 -2.39 2.39 -5.75
N LEU A 112 -3.16 1.36 -5.41
CA LEU A 112 -3.69 0.40 -6.38
C LEU A 112 -4.61 1.08 -7.40
N GLN A 113 -5.56 1.90 -6.95
CA GLN A 113 -6.47 2.64 -7.84
C GLN A 113 -5.72 3.56 -8.83
N ARG A 114 -4.63 4.18 -8.37
CA ARG A 114 -3.76 5.01 -9.22
C ARG A 114 -3.07 4.17 -10.29
N LEU A 115 -2.52 3.01 -9.93
CA LEU A 115 -1.94 2.07 -10.89
C LEU A 115 -2.97 1.55 -11.88
N ASP A 116 -4.16 1.16 -11.41
CA ASP A 116 -5.26 0.71 -12.26
C ASP A 116 -5.62 1.75 -13.33
N THR A 117 -5.62 3.02 -12.93
CA THR A 117 -5.84 4.14 -13.85
C THR A 117 -4.77 4.15 -14.95
N VAL A 118 -3.49 4.08 -14.60
CA VAL A 118 -2.39 4.06 -15.58
C VAL A 118 -2.50 2.84 -16.50
N VAL A 119 -2.76 1.64 -15.95
CA VAL A 119 -2.90 0.40 -16.72
C VAL A 119 -4.08 0.44 -17.68
N ALA A 120 -5.22 1.00 -17.26
CA ALA A 120 -6.40 1.16 -18.11
C ALA A 120 -6.09 2.03 -19.33
N HIS A 121 -5.34 3.13 -19.15
CA HIS A 121 -4.93 3.98 -20.26
C HIS A 121 -3.93 3.28 -21.19
N LEU A 122 -2.98 2.52 -20.64
CA LEU A 122 -2.03 1.72 -21.43
C LEU A 122 -2.70 0.63 -22.27
N SER A 123 -3.88 0.17 -21.85
CA SER A 123 -4.64 -0.90 -22.52
C SER A 123 -5.69 -0.40 -23.52
N SER A 124 -5.94 0.92 -23.56
CA SER A 124 -7.01 1.53 -24.38
C SER A 124 -6.51 2.18 -25.67
N GLU A 125 -5.20 2.19 -25.92
CA GLU A 125 -4.54 2.72 -27.14
C GLU A 125 -4.02 1.60 -28.06
#